data_AF-A0A7I8MQG1-F1
#
_entry.id   AF-A0A7I8MQG1-F1
#
_cell.length_a   1.000
_cell.length_b   1.000
_cell.length_c   1.000
_cell.angle_alpha   90.00
_cell.angle_beta   90.00
_cell.angle_gamma   90.00
#
_symmetry.space_group_name_H-M   'P 1'
#
loop_
_entity.id
_entity.type
_entity.pdbx_description
1 polymer ?
#
loop_
_entity_poly.entity_id
_entity_poly.type
_entity_poly.pdbx_seq_one_letter_code
_entity_poly.pdbx_strand_id
1 'polypeptide(L)'
;MPDQWEKNLACATDCRTCGSKLDNNDQRILSVYTHEPICMNCKREEEKNADYSDQSKAMMSQCLKDTGKPYGDPEGYCFHHFCPYKC
;
A
#
# COMPACT_ATOMS: atom_id res chain seq x y z
N MET A 1 2.63 8.38 -13.36
CA MET A 1 1.79 7.43 -14.12
C MET A 1 0.83 6.76 -13.16
N PRO A 2 -0.36 7.34 -12.93
CA PRO A 2 -1.37 6.81 -12.00
C PRO A 2 -2.10 5.54 -12.49
N ASP A 3 -1.77 5.00 -13.68
CA ASP A 3 -2.55 3.94 -14.32
C ASP A 3 -2.00 2.50 -14.15
N GLN A 4 -0.89 2.31 -13.43
CA GLN A 4 -0.26 0.99 -13.29
C GLN A 4 -0.07 0.49 -11.85
N TRP A 5 -0.28 1.34 -10.84
CA TRP A 5 -0.13 0.92 -9.44
C TRP A 5 -1.09 -0.22 -9.09
N GLU A 6 -2.29 -0.23 -9.67
CA GLU A 6 -3.30 -1.26 -9.41
C GLU A 6 -2.82 -2.60 -9.96
N LYS A 7 -2.27 -2.65 -11.17
CA LYS A 7 -1.66 -3.88 -11.72
C LYS A 7 -0.43 -4.31 -10.94
N ASN A 8 0.38 -3.36 -10.50
CA ASN A 8 1.58 -3.65 -9.71
C ASN A 8 1.23 -4.18 -8.32
N LEU A 9 0.15 -3.69 -7.71
CA LEU A 9 -0.37 -4.18 -6.44
C LEU A 9 -1.12 -5.50 -6.64
N ALA A 10 -2.04 -5.58 -7.60
CA ALA A 10 -2.85 -6.75 -7.89
C ALA A 10 -1.98 -7.94 -8.32
N CYS A 11 -0.99 -7.75 -9.19
CA CYS A 11 -0.16 -8.83 -9.70
C CYS A 11 1.17 -9.00 -8.97
N ALA A 12 1.39 -8.38 -7.80
CA ALA A 12 2.60 -8.61 -7.02
C ALA A 12 2.66 -10.07 -6.55
N THR A 13 3.64 -10.82 -7.06
CA THR A 13 3.91 -12.21 -6.72
C THR A 13 4.83 -12.35 -5.50
N ASP A 14 5.47 -11.26 -5.08
CA ASP A 14 6.47 -11.26 -4.02
C ASP A 14 6.38 -9.96 -3.21
N CYS A 15 6.51 -10.07 -1.89
CA CYS A 15 6.59 -8.93 -0.98
C CYS A 15 7.91 -8.20 -1.19
N ARG A 16 7.86 -6.89 -1.43
CA ARG A 16 9.06 -6.08 -1.70
C ARG A 16 9.97 -5.89 -0.48
N THR A 17 9.43 -6.06 0.73
CA THR A 17 10.20 -5.90 1.97
C THR A 17 10.89 -7.18 2.41
N CYS A 18 10.19 -8.32 2.43
CA CYS A 18 10.75 -9.58 2.94
C CYS A 18 11.01 -10.64 1.88
N GLY A 19 10.60 -10.43 0.62
CA GLY A 19 10.76 -11.39 -0.46
C GLY A 19 9.86 -12.63 -0.34
N SER A 20 8.88 -12.63 0.56
CA SER A 20 7.92 -13.74 0.66
C SER A 20 7.02 -13.78 -0.57
N LYS A 21 6.74 -14.96 -1.11
CA LYS A 21 5.75 -15.12 -2.16
C LYS A 21 4.37 -14.66 -1.68
N LEU A 22 3.64 -13.98 -2.56
CA LEU A 22 2.26 -13.53 -2.41
C LEU A 22 1.43 -14.31 -3.42
N ASP A 23 0.61 -15.24 -2.94
CA ASP A 23 -0.32 -15.99 -3.78
C ASP A 23 -1.56 -15.14 -4.13
N ASN A 24 -2.43 -15.64 -4.99
CA ASN A 24 -3.66 -14.98 -5.40
C ASN A 24 -4.61 -14.75 -4.21
N ASN A 25 -4.62 -15.68 -3.25
CA ASN A 25 -5.44 -15.58 -2.04
C ASN A 25 -4.84 -14.70 -0.94
N ASP A 26 -3.57 -14.32 -1.06
CA ASP A 26 -2.89 -13.53 -0.05
C ASP A 26 -3.26 -12.06 -0.16
N GLN A 27 -3.51 -11.46 0.99
CA GLN A 27 -3.71 -10.03 1.09
C GLN A 27 -2.38 -9.28 0.97
N ARG A 28 -2.41 -8.20 0.21
CA ARG A 28 -1.28 -7.29 0.03
C ARG A 28 -1.74 -5.85 0.07
N ILE A 29 -0.85 -4.99 0.47
CA ILE A 29 -1.12 -3.58 0.74
C ILE A 29 0.10 -2.78 0.32
N LEU A 30 -0.09 -1.51 0.01
CA LEU A 30 1.02 -0.61 -0.27
C LEU A 30 1.63 -0.11 1.05
N SER A 31 2.95 -0.17 1.13
CA SER A 31 3.71 0.40 2.25
C SER A 31 3.47 1.91 2.34
N VAL A 32 3.27 2.44 3.55
CA VAL A 32 3.17 3.90 3.76
C VAL A 32 4.52 4.60 3.65
N TYR A 33 5.62 3.84 3.66
CA TYR A 33 6.99 4.36 3.58
C TYR A 33 7.54 4.28 2.15
N THR A 34 7.39 3.12 1.51
CA THR A 34 8.01 2.86 0.20
C THR A 34 7.02 2.90 -0.95
N HIS A 35 5.72 2.90 -0.66
CA HIS A 35 4.64 2.81 -1.65
C HIS A 35 4.68 1.56 -2.53
N GLU A 36 5.38 0.52 -2.06
CA GLU A 36 5.54 -0.74 -2.76
C GLU A 36 4.59 -1.80 -2.18
N PRO A 37 4.20 -2.82 -2.94
CA PRO A 37 3.37 -3.92 -2.45
C PRO A 37 4.11 -4.76 -1.41
N ILE A 38 3.52 -4.87 -0.24
CA ILE A 38 4.02 -5.66 0.89
C ILE A 38 2.96 -6.64 1.40
N CYS A 39 3.41 -7.70 2.05
CA CYS A 39 2.53 -8.65 2.72
C CYS A 39 1.96 -8.06 4.02
N MET A 40 0.85 -8.63 4.50
CA MET A 40 0.23 -8.20 5.77
C MET A 40 1.11 -8.44 7.01
N ASN A 41 2.14 -9.28 6.93
CA ASN A 41 3.12 -9.41 8.01
C ASN A 41 4.04 -8.20 8.06
N CYS A 42 4.61 -7.79 6.93
CA CYS A 42 5.44 -6.58 6.84
C CYS A 42 4.65 -5.33 7.20
N LYS A 43 3.38 -5.26 6.82
CA LYS A 43 2.49 -4.17 7.23
C LYS A 43 2.36 -4.07 8.75
N ARG A 44 2.19 -5.20 9.43
CA ARG A 44 2.12 -5.23 10.90
C ARG A 44 3.42 -4.81 11.57
N GLU A 45 4.57 -5.06 10.94
CA GLU A 45 5.85 -4.55 11.43
C GLU A 45 5.95 -3.02 11.22
N GLU A 46 5.50 -2.51 10.08
CA GLU A 46 5.41 -1.06 9.84
C GLU A 46 4.56 -0.36 10.90
N GLU A 47 3.40 -0.93 11.24
CA GLU A 47 2.46 -0.38 12.22
C GLU A 47 3.01 -0.33 13.65
N LYS A 48 4.06 -1.11 13.96
CA LYS A 48 4.73 -1.07 15.27
C LYS A 48 5.74 0.08 15.40
N ASN A 49 6.14 0.69 14.28
CA ASN A 49 7.09 1.79 14.32
C ASN A 49 6.47 3.00 15.03
N ALA A 50 7.25 3.66 15.88
CA ALA A 50 6.77 4.81 16.64
C ALA A 50 6.35 6.00 15.74
N ASP A 51 6.92 6.09 14.53
CA ASP A 51 6.65 7.16 13.56
C ASP A 51 5.51 6.82 12.59
N TYR A 52 4.94 5.61 12.64
CA TYR A 52 3.95 5.14 11.66
C TYR A 52 2.72 6.06 11.55
N SER A 53 2.27 6.63 12.68
CA SER A 53 1.14 7.57 12.70
C SER A 53 1.43 8.85 11.92
N ASP A 54 2.66 9.34 11.97
CA ASP A 54 3.06 10.55 11.25
C ASP A 54 3.33 10.25 9.78
N GLN A 55 3.93 9.09 9.50
CA GLN A 55 4.18 8.62 8.14
C GLN A 55 2.88 8.34 7.38
N SER A 56 1.90 7.72 8.02
CA SER A 56 0.57 7.50 7.43
C SER A 56 -0.14 8.82 7.08
N LYS A 57 -0.06 9.84 7.95
CA LYS A 57 -0.61 11.17 7.66
C LYS A 57 0.15 11.88 6.54
N ALA A 58 1.48 11.78 6.53
CA ALA A 58 2.32 12.35 5.50
C ALA A 58 2.02 11.70 4.14
N MET A 59 1.93 10.38 4.10
CA MET A 59 1.55 9.59 2.94
C MET A 59 0.17 10.00 2.41
N MET A 60 -0.83 10.08 3.29
CA MET A 60 -2.18 10.49 2.91
C MET A 60 -2.21 11.92 2.34
N SER A 61 -1.48 12.84 2.98
CA SER A 61 -1.36 14.22 2.51
C SER A 61 -0.67 14.31 1.15
N GLN A 62 0.39 13.53 0.93
CA GLN A 62 1.11 13.47 -0.34
C GLN A 62 0.22 12.88 -1.43
N CYS A 63 -0.52 11.82 -1.12
CA CYS A 63 -1.39 11.17 -2.09
C CYS A 63 -2.57 12.06 -2.53
N LEU A 64 -3.17 12.80 -1.60
CA LEU A 64 -4.20 13.81 -1.93
C LEU A 64 -3.63 14.89 -2.86
N LYS A 65 -2.39 15.35 -2.65
CA LYS A 65 -1.72 16.32 -3.52
C LYS A 65 -1.44 15.77 -4.90
N ASP A 66 -0.95 14.54 -4.98
CA ASP A 66 -0.50 13.94 -6.25
C ASP A 66 -1.66 13.48 -7.13
N THR A 67 -2.73 12.98 -6.52
CA THR A 67 -3.89 12.45 -7.27
C THR A 67 -5.02 13.45 -7.42
N GLY A 68 -5.09 14.48 -6.56
CA GLY A 68 -6.22 15.40 -6.47
C GLY A 68 -7.55 14.72 -6.10
N LYS A 69 -7.53 13.42 -5.81
CA LYS A 69 -8.70 12.62 -5.44
C LYS A 69 -8.87 12.63 -3.92
N PRO A 70 -10.09 12.79 -3.40
CA PRO A 70 -10.33 12.67 -1.97
C PRO A 70 -10.00 11.26 -1.47
N TYR A 71 -9.60 11.17 -0.21
CA TYR A 71 -9.42 9.92 0.49
C TYR A 71 -10.75 9.16 0.57
N GLY A 72 -10.79 7.89 0.18
CA GLY A 72 -11.99 7.04 0.23
C GLY A 72 -12.49 6.51 -1.11
N ASP A 73 -11.81 6.81 -2.22
CA ASP A 73 -12.03 6.12 -3.51
C ASP A 73 -11.49 4.68 -3.43
N PRO A 74 -12.33 3.63 -3.42
CA PRO A 74 -11.90 2.24 -3.28
C PRO A 74 -11.03 1.76 -4.45
N GLU A 75 -11.11 2.45 -5.60
CA GLU A 75 -10.28 2.22 -6.79
C GLU A 75 -9.08 3.19 -6.82
N GLY A 76 -8.77 3.84 -5.70
CA GLY A 76 -7.73 4.85 -5.60
C GLY A 76 -6.42 4.30 -5.05
N TYR A 77 -5.30 4.67 -5.68
CA TYR A 77 -3.94 4.39 -5.19
C TYR A 77 -3.76 4.70 -3.70
N CYS A 78 -4.32 5.82 -3.24
CA CYS A 78 -4.26 6.25 -1.85
C CYS A 78 -4.96 5.29 -0.89
N PHE A 79 -6.05 4.67 -1.31
CA PHE A 79 -6.86 3.77 -0.49
C PHE A 79 -6.09 2.48 -0.17
N HIS A 80 -5.33 1.95 -1.12
CA HIS A 80 -4.62 0.68 -0.95
C HIS A 80 -3.34 0.75 -0.11
N HIS A 81 -3.03 1.91 0.48
CA HIS A 81 -2.03 2.03 1.54
C HIS A 81 -2.60 1.68 2.92
N PHE A 82 -3.94 1.64 3.02
CA PHE A 82 -4.70 1.41 4.25
C PHE A 82 -5.69 0.25 4.13
N CYS A 83 -6.14 -0.06 2.91
CA CYS A 83 -7.02 -1.19 2.64
C CYS A 83 -6.29 -2.28 1.84
N PRO A 84 -6.17 -3.50 2.40
CA PRO A 84 -5.55 -4.61 1.68
C PRO A 84 -6.36 -5.01 0.44
N TYR A 85 -5.64 -5.41 -0.61
CA TYR A 85 -6.17 -5.96 -1.85
C TYR A 85 -5.88 -7.46 -1.94
N LYS A 86 -6.73 -8.20 -2.66
CA LYS A 86 -6.53 -9.61 -3.04
C LYS A 86 -6.58 -9.72 -4.56
N CYS A 87 -5.79 -10.61 -5.16
CA CYS A 87 -5.68 -10.70 -6.64
C CYS A 87 -7.01 -11.04 -7.27
#